data_AF-A0A2E4ZPE8-F1
#
_entry.id   AF-A0A2E4ZPE8-F1
#
_cell.length_a   1.000
_cell.length_b   1.000
_cell.length_c   1.000
_cell.angle_alpha   90.00
_cell.angle_beta   90.00
_cell.angle_gamma   90.00
#
_symmetry.space_group_name_H-M   'P 1'
#
loop_
_entity.id
_entity.type
_entity.pdbx_description
1 polymer ?
#
loop_
_entity_poly.entity_id
_entity_poly.type
_entity_poly.pdbx_seq_one_letter_code
_entity_poly.pdbx_strand_id
1 'polypeptide(L)'
;MLGTYFYHEILRKTVISFGTLFNDIHIRHKDNNNKSISDMKVALAYGPMQKFLARLEQQPDLNRATQITLPRMSFEMTNISYDATRKSTITQTFKATDGSNLRKVFMPVPYNIGFELNILVKLNDDGLQIIEQILPFFQPSFNLSVDLVNVIGEKRDISVVLDNISFQDDYEGDFATRRALIYTLSFTAKTYLFGPVADTPEGLIKKVQLDYHTNMDRENKRRELRYVVTPKAVKDYDGDNTAVLTFNISATEVRFTVNDTTNFAVGDRIVIDSEVMQIKEKPDATTLVVKRGFDRTLKVEHLEQARVNKLTTADDNLIDIGDDFGFSETSSIFTDSLQFNPATRTDS
;
A
#
# COMPACT_ATOMS: atom_id res chain seq x y z
N MET A 1 19.24 -8.65 -11.02
CA MET A 1 18.76 -8.05 -9.75
C MET A 1 18.73 -6.52 -9.83
N LEU A 2 19.75 -5.89 -10.42
CA LEU A 2 19.60 -4.55 -11.02
C LEU A 2 19.19 -4.74 -12.48
N GLY A 3 18.24 -3.96 -13.00
CA GLY A 3 17.81 -4.05 -14.41
C GLY A 3 16.30 -3.88 -14.68
N THR A 4 15.46 -3.97 -13.65
CA THR A 4 14.04 -3.58 -13.77
C THR A 4 13.90 -2.11 -13.42
N TYR A 5 13.30 -1.31 -14.30
CA TYR A 5 12.99 0.10 -14.01
C TYR A 5 11.87 0.18 -12.96
N PHE A 6 12.14 0.86 -11.85
CA PHE A 6 11.12 1.23 -10.88
C PHE A 6 11.42 2.64 -10.35
N TYR A 7 10.39 3.49 -10.29
CA TYR A 7 10.50 4.86 -9.79
C TYR A 7 9.28 5.19 -8.94
N HIS A 8 9.38 4.90 -7.65
CA HIS A 8 8.30 5.15 -6.67
C HIS A 8 8.22 6.61 -6.20
N GLU A 9 9.11 7.47 -6.69
CA GLU A 9 9.18 8.89 -6.33
C GLU A 9 9.36 9.19 -4.83
N ILE A 10 9.70 8.21 -4.00
CA ILE A 10 9.73 8.37 -2.53
C ILE A 10 10.62 9.54 -2.10
N LEU A 11 11.82 9.66 -2.69
CA LEU A 11 12.72 10.78 -2.41
C LEU A 11 12.10 12.12 -2.82
N ARG A 12 11.51 12.19 -4.02
CA ARG A 12 10.82 13.40 -4.53
C ARG A 12 9.65 13.79 -3.63
N LYS A 13 8.81 12.83 -3.24
CA LYS A 13 7.69 13.04 -2.32
C LYS A 13 8.18 13.53 -0.96
N THR A 14 9.24 12.92 -0.42
CA THR A 14 9.84 13.36 0.86
C THR A 14 10.34 14.81 0.78
N VAL A 15 10.99 15.20 -0.33
CA VAL A 15 11.44 16.58 -0.59
C VAL A 15 10.25 17.54 -0.66
N ILE A 16 9.18 17.17 -1.37
CA ILE A 16 7.96 18.00 -1.50
C ILE A 16 7.29 18.15 -0.14
N SER A 17 7.09 17.04 0.60
CA SER A 17 6.50 17.04 1.94
C SER A 17 7.30 17.90 2.93
N PHE A 18 8.63 17.84 2.87
CA PHE A 18 9.47 18.73 3.66
C PHE A 18 9.28 20.19 3.26
N GLY A 19 9.28 20.51 1.96
CA GLY A 19 9.06 21.87 1.46
C GLY A 19 7.68 22.43 1.86
N THR A 20 6.64 21.60 1.90
CA THR A 20 5.30 22.04 2.31
C THR A 20 5.22 22.50 3.76
N LEU A 21 6.11 22.03 4.65
CA LEU A 21 6.18 22.50 6.05
C LEU A 21 6.49 24.00 6.15
N PHE A 22 7.29 24.51 5.23
CA PHE A 22 7.82 25.89 5.29
C PHE A 22 7.18 26.81 4.25
N ASN A 23 6.13 26.35 3.56
CA ASN A 23 5.55 27.10 2.44
C ASN A 23 4.67 28.28 2.90
N ASP A 24 4.22 28.33 4.15
CA ASP A 24 3.26 29.34 4.62
C ASP A 24 3.77 30.12 5.83
N ILE A 25 5.01 30.62 5.72
CA ILE A 25 5.63 31.48 6.73
C ILE A 25 5.46 32.94 6.31
N HIS A 26 5.00 33.77 7.25
CA HIS A 26 4.69 35.18 7.06
C HIS A 26 5.50 36.05 8.01
N ILE A 27 5.94 37.21 7.54
CA ILE A 27 6.56 38.24 8.38
C ILE A 27 5.68 39.49 8.42
N ARG A 28 5.67 40.18 9.56
CA ARG A 28 4.90 41.40 9.75
C ARG A 28 5.78 42.56 10.17
N HIS A 29 5.68 43.67 9.46
CA HIS A 29 6.30 44.93 9.86
C HIS A 29 5.27 45.84 10.54
N LYS A 30 5.66 46.42 11.68
CA LYS A 30 4.84 47.38 12.45
C LYS A 30 5.36 48.80 12.26
N ASP A 31 4.46 49.77 12.22
CA ASP A 31 4.80 51.19 12.31
C ASP A 31 5.19 51.59 13.74
N ASN A 32 5.74 52.80 13.91
CA ASN A 32 5.98 53.45 15.19
C ASN A 32 4.72 53.53 16.09
N ASN A 33 3.51 53.39 15.52
CA ASN A 33 2.24 53.33 16.25
C ASN A 33 1.76 51.89 16.54
N ASN A 34 2.62 50.87 16.44
CA ASN A 34 2.32 49.45 16.65
C ASN A 34 1.23 48.85 15.73
N LYS A 35 0.87 49.53 14.64
CA LYS A 35 -0.08 49.03 13.64
C LYS A 35 0.68 48.25 12.57
N SER A 36 0.21 47.06 12.20
CA SER A 36 0.81 46.23 11.14
C SER A 36 0.62 46.90 9.77
N ILE A 37 1.72 47.26 9.10
CA ILE A 37 1.72 47.93 7.79
C ILE A 37 1.82 46.94 6.64
N SER A 38 2.59 45.87 6.81
CA SER A 38 2.92 44.94 5.74
C SER A 38 2.95 43.52 6.28
N ASP A 39 2.15 42.63 5.68
CA ASP A 39 2.22 41.18 5.85
C ASP A 39 2.81 40.62 4.56
N MET A 40 4.00 40.03 4.65
CA MET A 40 4.74 39.50 3.51
C MET A 40 4.98 38.00 3.69
N LYS A 41 4.57 37.23 2.70
CA LYS A 41 4.87 35.80 2.63
C LYS A 41 6.33 35.58 2.23
N VAL A 42 7.04 34.78 3.02
CA VAL A 42 8.44 34.43 2.76
C VAL A 42 8.51 33.42 1.62
N ALA A 43 9.23 33.75 0.56
CA ALA A 43 9.35 32.86 -0.59
C ALA A 43 10.24 31.64 -0.25
N LEU A 44 9.82 30.43 -0.65
CA LEU A 44 10.58 29.19 -0.50
C LEU A 44 11.00 28.63 -1.87
N ALA A 45 12.24 28.16 -1.99
CA ALA A 45 12.73 27.50 -3.20
C ALA A 45 13.59 26.27 -2.90
N TYR A 46 13.56 25.28 -3.79
CA TYR A 46 14.47 24.13 -3.73
C TYR A 46 15.72 24.41 -4.56
N GLY A 47 16.90 24.35 -3.92
CA GLY A 47 18.19 24.51 -4.60
C GLY A 47 19.32 25.00 -3.69
N PRO A 48 20.57 24.91 -4.17
CA PRO A 48 21.74 25.26 -3.37
C PRO A 48 21.84 26.75 -3.10
N MET A 49 22.22 27.10 -1.88
CA MET A 49 22.40 28.50 -1.44
C MET A 49 23.35 29.28 -2.36
N GLN A 50 24.46 28.67 -2.78
CA GLN A 50 25.48 29.30 -3.63
C GLN A 50 24.91 29.82 -4.96
N LYS A 51 23.93 29.10 -5.53
CA LYS A 51 23.27 29.53 -6.77
C LYS A 51 22.38 30.75 -6.53
N PHE A 52 21.84 30.92 -5.33
CA PHE A 52 21.07 32.10 -4.96
C PHE A 52 21.96 33.29 -4.62
N LEU A 53 23.06 33.09 -3.91
CA LEU A 53 24.06 34.13 -3.63
C LEU A 53 24.69 34.65 -4.93
N ALA A 54 25.10 33.77 -5.84
CA ALA A 54 25.63 34.18 -7.14
C ALA A 54 24.63 35.00 -7.96
N ARG A 55 23.32 34.70 -7.87
CA ARG A 55 22.27 35.52 -8.52
C ARG A 55 22.08 36.88 -7.85
N LEU A 56 22.33 36.97 -6.54
CA LEU A 56 22.28 38.23 -5.79
C LEU A 56 23.47 39.13 -6.15
N GLU A 57 24.66 38.57 -6.34
CA GLU A 57 25.89 39.29 -6.70
C GLU A 57 25.95 39.69 -8.18
N GLN A 58 25.44 38.86 -9.09
CA GLN A 58 25.48 39.10 -10.55
C GLN A 58 24.55 40.23 -11.04
N GLN A 59 23.80 40.91 -10.16
CA GLN A 59 22.91 42.01 -10.53
C GLN A 59 23.34 43.37 -9.91
N PRO A 60 24.27 44.10 -10.54
CA PRO A 60 24.63 45.46 -10.14
C PRO A 60 23.66 46.55 -10.66
N ASP A 61 22.80 46.25 -11.63
CA ASP A 61 21.89 47.23 -12.25
C ASP A 61 20.55 47.38 -11.50
N LEU A 62 20.34 48.55 -10.90
CA LEU A 62 19.19 48.88 -10.02
C LEU A 62 17.83 49.01 -10.73
N ASN A 63 17.79 49.06 -12.07
CA ASN A 63 16.59 49.43 -12.85
C ASN A 63 15.88 48.27 -13.57
N ARG A 64 16.22 47.01 -13.31
CA ARG A 64 15.45 45.84 -13.77
C ARG A 64 14.63 45.24 -12.63
N ALA A 65 13.32 45.11 -12.86
CA ALA A 65 12.31 44.62 -11.92
C ALA A 65 12.42 43.12 -11.56
N THR A 66 13.60 42.65 -11.17
CA THR A 66 13.81 41.33 -10.54
C THR A 66 14.85 41.41 -9.43
N GLN A 67 14.86 42.52 -8.67
CA GLN A 67 15.61 42.60 -7.43
C GLN A 67 15.17 41.42 -6.55
N ILE A 68 16.10 40.53 -6.20
CA ILE A 68 15.83 39.43 -5.28
C ILE A 68 15.36 40.07 -3.96
N THR A 69 14.08 39.92 -3.65
CA THR A 69 13.45 40.45 -2.44
C THR A 69 13.77 39.52 -1.27
N LEU A 70 14.48 40.04 -0.27
CA LEU A 70 14.58 39.43 1.06
C LEU A 70 13.33 39.84 1.88
N PRO A 71 12.82 39.00 2.79
CA PRO A 71 13.37 37.72 3.25
C PRO A 71 13.02 36.53 2.35
N ARG A 72 13.92 35.53 2.28
CA ARG A 72 13.74 34.32 1.47
C ARG A 72 14.30 33.08 2.15
N MET A 73 13.65 31.95 1.92
CA MET A 73 14.11 30.63 2.32
C MET A 73 14.49 29.79 1.11
N SER A 74 15.53 28.99 1.26
CA SER A 74 15.92 27.96 0.31
C SER A 74 16.22 26.68 1.06
N PHE A 75 15.88 25.53 0.50
CA PHE A 75 16.26 24.25 1.08
C PHE A 75 16.84 23.31 0.04
N GLU A 76 17.70 22.41 0.51
CA GLU A 76 18.30 21.38 -0.32
C GLU A 76 18.50 20.07 0.43
N MET A 77 18.65 19.00 -0.34
CA MET A 77 19.00 17.68 0.18
C MET A 77 20.52 17.56 0.24
N THR A 78 21.08 17.28 1.41
CA THR A 78 22.53 17.26 1.66
C THR A 78 23.13 15.86 1.60
N ASN A 79 22.45 14.86 2.19
CA ASN A 79 22.98 13.51 2.31
C ASN A 79 21.87 12.45 2.30
N ILE A 80 22.22 11.22 1.93
CA ILE A 80 21.39 10.02 2.09
C ILE A 80 22.25 8.96 2.78
N SER A 81 21.84 8.52 3.97
CA SER A 81 22.56 7.50 4.74
C SER A 81 21.66 6.34 5.13
N TYR A 82 22.22 5.13 5.12
CA TYR A 82 21.49 3.93 5.52
C TYR A 82 21.41 3.83 7.05
N ASP A 83 20.23 3.52 7.58
CA ASP A 83 20.01 3.38 9.02
C ASP A 83 19.80 1.92 9.43
N ALA A 84 20.88 1.25 9.84
CA ALA A 84 20.84 -0.15 10.22
C ALA A 84 19.99 -0.45 11.48
N THR A 85 19.75 0.56 12.34
CA THR A 85 19.04 0.37 13.62
C THR A 85 17.55 0.12 13.42
N ARG A 86 16.97 0.59 12.32
CA ARG A 86 15.55 0.46 11.98
C ARG A 86 15.22 -0.76 11.12
N LYS A 87 16.20 -1.64 10.88
CA LYS A 87 16.00 -2.84 10.05
C LYS A 87 15.36 -3.97 10.87
N SER A 88 14.18 -4.43 10.44
CA SER A 88 13.56 -5.64 11.00
C SER A 88 14.32 -6.91 10.58
N THR A 89 14.52 -7.85 11.50
CA THR A 89 15.55 -8.91 11.43
C THR A 89 15.11 -10.19 10.71
N ILE A 90 13.81 -10.42 10.49
CA ILE A 90 13.31 -11.80 10.25
C ILE A 90 12.32 -12.05 9.11
N THR A 91 11.91 -11.03 8.32
CA THR A 91 11.00 -11.25 7.17
C THR A 91 11.47 -10.50 5.94
N GLN A 92 11.76 -11.17 4.82
CA GLN A 92 12.25 -10.47 3.61
C GLN A 92 11.13 -9.86 2.76
N THR A 93 9.90 -10.37 2.87
CA THR A 93 8.76 -9.94 2.06
C THR A 93 7.45 -10.00 2.82
N PHE A 94 6.57 -9.03 2.60
CA PHE A 94 5.17 -9.06 3.02
C PHE A 94 4.24 -9.11 1.81
N LYS A 95 2.99 -9.51 2.01
CA LYS A 95 1.96 -9.52 0.97
C LYS A 95 1.09 -8.28 1.17
N ALA A 96 1.08 -7.39 0.19
CA ALA A 96 0.19 -6.23 0.17
C ALA A 96 -0.96 -6.53 -0.79
N THR A 97 -2.17 -6.09 -0.43
CA THR A 97 -3.37 -6.21 -1.28
C THR A 97 -3.83 -4.83 -1.71
N ASP A 98 -4.13 -4.69 -2.99
CA ASP A 98 -4.80 -3.52 -3.58
C ASP A 98 -6.33 -3.76 -3.68
N GLY A 99 -6.87 -4.61 -2.78
CA GLY A 99 -8.26 -5.07 -2.82
C GLY A 99 -8.52 -6.21 -3.81
N SER A 100 -7.91 -6.19 -5.00
CA SER A 100 -8.13 -7.23 -6.03
C SER A 100 -6.90 -8.09 -6.36
N ASN A 101 -5.69 -7.58 -6.14
CA ASN A 101 -4.45 -8.28 -6.49
C ASN A 101 -3.48 -8.32 -5.30
N LEU A 102 -3.03 -9.53 -4.95
CA LEU A 102 -1.97 -9.72 -3.98
C LEU A 102 -0.61 -9.53 -4.62
N ARG A 103 0.18 -8.61 -4.10
CA ARG A 103 1.55 -8.36 -4.53
C ARG A 103 2.51 -8.74 -3.42
N LYS A 104 3.59 -9.43 -3.80
CA LYS A 104 4.70 -9.71 -2.90
C LYS A 104 5.63 -8.49 -2.91
N VAL A 105 5.75 -7.83 -1.76
CA VAL A 105 6.56 -6.63 -1.59
C VAL A 105 7.71 -6.95 -0.65
N PHE A 106 8.92 -6.49 -0.98
CA PHE A 106 10.05 -6.59 -0.07
C PHE A 106 9.89 -5.62 1.09
N MET A 107 10.37 -6.01 2.28
CA MET A 107 10.33 -5.07 3.40
C MET A 107 11.06 -3.76 3.07
N PRO A 108 10.52 -2.61 3.49
CA PRO A 108 11.15 -1.32 3.26
C PRO A 108 12.53 -1.24 3.89
N VAL A 109 13.44 -0.58 3.19
CA VAL A 109 14.80 -0.32 3.65
C VAL A 109 14.88 1.07 4.28
N PRO A 110 15.25 1.21 5.56
CA PRO A 110 15.31 2.51 6.23
C PRO A 110 16.49 3.36 5.74
N TYR A 111 16.22 4.61 5.38
CA TYR A 111 17.23 5.61 5.05
C TYR A 111 16.97 6.91 5.81
N ASN A 112 18.05 7.64 6.11
CA ASN A 112 18.04 8.99 6.67
C ASN A 112 18.42 9.96 5.55
N ILE A 113 17.57 10.94 5.28
CA ILE A 113 17.83 12.00 4.32
C ILE A 113 18.15 13.27 5.09
N GLY A 114 19.34 13.82 4.86
CA GLY A 114 19.74 15.13 5.37
C GLY A 114 19.14 16.24 4.51
N PHE A 115 18.57 17.23 5.16
CA PHE A 115 18.09 18.47 4.55
C PHE A 115 18.75 19.67 5.23
N GLU A 116 18.98 20.71 4.45
CA GLU A 116 19.44 22.00 4.94
C GLU A 116 18.45 23.06 4.51
N LEU A 117 17.92 23.82 5.47
CA LEU A 117 17.06 24.98 5.25
C LEU A 117 17.86 26.24 5.56
N ASN A 118 18.05 27.06 4.55
CA ASN A 118 18.77 28.32 4.61
C ASN A 118 17.78 29.49 4.53
N ILE A 119 17.83 30.38 5.51
CA ILE A 119 16.97 31.56 5.65
C ILE A 119 17.86 32.79 5.50
N LEU A 120 17.60 33.60 4.47
CA LEU A 120 18.32 34.84 4.19
C LEU A 120 17.43 36.02 4.52
N VAL A 121 17.88 36.88 5.45
CA VAL A 121 17.15 38.08 5.88
C VAL A 121 18.08 39.29 5.95
N LYS A 122 17.50 40.48 5.79
CA LYS A 122 18.24 41.75 5.93
C LYS A 122 18.15 42.30 7.36
N LEU A 123 16.98 42.16 7.99
CA LEU A 123 16.72 42.63 9.35
C LEU A 123 16.72 41.43 10.30
N ASN A 124 17.27 41.63 11.50
CA ASN A 124 17.30 40.58 12.52
C ASN A 124 15.89 40.20 12.98
N ASP A 125 15.00 41.19 13.14
CA ASP A 125 13.59 40.99 13.53
C ASP A 125 12.85 40.02 12.58
N ASP A 126 13.04 40.17 11.27
CA ASP A 126 12.42 39.28 10.27
C ASP A 126 12.93 37.83 10.42
N GLY A 127 14.21 37.65 10.72
CA GLY A 127 14.80 36.35 11.00
C GLY A 127 14.23 35.70 12.26
N LEU A 128 14.07 36.48 13.34
CA LEU A 128 13.48 36.01 14.59
C LEU A 128 12.01 35.59 14.40
N GLN A 129 11.21 36.40 13.68
CA GLN A 129 9.82 36.06 13.38
C GLN A 129 9.68 34.74 12.62
N ILE A 130 10.58 34.46 11.67
CA ILE A 130 10.59 33.20 10.91
C ILE A 130 10.98 32.02 11.83
N ILE A 131 12.02 32.19 12.64
CA ILE A 131 12.53 31.13 13.51
C ILE A 131 11.50 30.76 14.58
N GLU A 132 10.83 31.74 15.18
CA GLU A 132 9.77 31.49 16.16
C GLU A 132 8.55 30.75 15.57
N GLN A 133 8.30 30.87 14.26
CA GLN A 133 7.26 30.08 13.58
C GLN A 133 7.69 28.65 13.29
N ILE A 134 8.99 28.36 13.25
CA ILE A 134 9.52 27.03 12.92
C ILE A 134 9.75 26.22 14.18
N LEU A 135 10.52 26.75 15.14
CA LEU A 135 11.07 25.96 16.26
C LEU A 135 10.03 25.28 17.16
N PRO A 136 8.87 25.88 17.51
CA PRO A 136 7.92 25.25 18.42
C PRO A 136 7.35 23.90 17.94
N PHE A 137 7.34 23.66 16.63
CA PHE A 137 6.83 22.42 16.03
C PHE A 137 7.80 21.24 16.11
N PHE A 138 9.08 21.47 16.41
CA PHE A 138 10.11 20.43 16.46
C PHE A 138 10.50 20.11 17.90
N GLN A 139 9.87 19.09 18.48
CA GLN A 139 10.11 18.66 19.87
C GLN A 139 10.56 17.19 19.95
N PRO A 140 11.80 16.81 19.63
CA PRO A 140 12.78 17.34 18.67
C PRO A 140 12.50 16.87 17.21
N SER A 141 11.37 16.22 16.99
CA SER A 141 10.96 15.66 15.71
C SER A 141 9.51 15.99 15.39
N PHE A 142 9.22 16.21 14.10
CA PHE A 142 7.88 16.39 13.57
C PHE A 142 7.54 15.24 12.63
N ASN A 143 6.39 14.59 12.82
CA ASN A 143 5.99 13.44 12.01
C ASN A 143 5.03 13.87 10.89
N LEU A 144 5.36 13.49 9.66
CA LEU A 144 4.57 13.74 8.46
C LEU A 144 4.12 12.43 7.82
N SER A 145 2.81 12.24 7.65
CA SER A 145 2.31 11.10 6.90
C SER A 145 2.53 11.31 5.40
N VAL A 146 3.33 10.43 4.78
CA VAL A 146 3.60 10.44 3.33
C VAL A 146 3.13 9.12 2.74
N ASP A 147 2.43 9.19 1.61
CA ASP A 147 2.10 8.02 0.81
C ASP A 147 3.35 7.59 0.02
N LEU A 148 4.01 6.53 0.48
CA LEU A 148 5.29 6.10 -0.06
C LEU A 148 5.13 5.41 -1.41
N VAL A 149 4.11 4.56 -1.54
CA VAL A 149 3.86 3.78 -2.76
C VAL A 149 2.36 3.71 -3.02
N ASN A 150 1.90 4.54 -3.97
CA ASN A 150 0.48 4.67 -4.31
C ASN A 150 -0.16 3.35 -4.73
N VAL A 151 0.64 2.41 -5.27
CA VAL A 151 0.17 1.11 -5.78
C VAL A 151 -0.17 0.12 -4.66
N ILE A 152 0.31 0.35 -3.44
CA ILE A 152 0.02 -0.49 -2.25
C ILE A 152 -0.74 0.28 -1.17
N GLY A 153 -1.01 1.56 -1.37
CA GLY A 153 -1.69 2.42 -0.39
C GLY A 153 -0.93 2.58 0.93
N GLU A 154 0.39 2.34 0.94
CA GLU A 154 1.18 2.35 2.17
C GLU A 154 1.50 3.79 2.60
N LYS A 155 0.62 4.32 3.44
CA LYS A 155 0.82 5.58 4.16
C LYS A 155 1.73 5.32 5.35
N ARG A 156 2.80 6.11 5.47
CA ARG A 156 3.73 5.98 6.57
C ARG A 156 4.23 7.33 7.05
N ASP A 157 4.46 7.40 8.35
CA ASP A 157 4.95 8.62 8.97
C ASP A 157 6.46 8.73 8.81
N ILE A 158 6.89 9.80 8.16
CA ILE A 158 8.27 10.26 8.05
C ILE A 158 8.52 11.20 9.21
N SER A 159 9.45 10.83 10.08
CA SER A 159 9.88 11.69 11.19
C SER A 159 11.00 12.61 10.72
N VAL A 160 10.77 13.93 10.78
CA VAL A 160 11.75 14.98 10.48
C VAL A 160 12.31 15.49 11.80
N VAL A 161 13.59 15.23 12.04
CA VAL A 161 14.32 15.66 13.24
C VAL A 161 15.08 16.94 12.94
N LEU A 162 15.03 17.93 13.82
CA LEU A 162 15.90 19.10 13.77
C LEU A 162 17.21 18.77 14.48
N ASP A 163 18.33 18.77 13.75
CA ASP A 163 19.64 18.36 14.27
C ASP A 163 20.44 19.54 14.82
N ASN A 164 20.46 20.65 14.07
CA ASN A 164 21.28 21.82 14.40
C ASN A 164 20.72 23.11 13.82
N ILE A 165 21.03 24.23 14.46
CA ILE A 165 20.77 25.59 13.97
C ILE A 165 22.07 26.37 14.06
N SER A 166 22.54 26.91 12.94
CA SER A 166 23.67 27.84 12.90
C SER A 166 23.25 29.21 12.39
N PHE A 167 23.86 30.24 12.95
CA PHE A 167 23.67 31.63 12.57
C PHE A 167 25.00 32.21 12.11
N GLN A 168 24.99 32.84 10.93
CA GLN A 168 26.12 33.57 10.39
C GLN A 168 25.68 34.99 10.02
N ASP A 169 26.41 35.97 10.53
CA ASP A 169 26.29 37.37 10.13
C ASP A 169 27.47 37.70 9.23
N ASP A 170 27.20 37.81 7.93
CA ASP A 170 28.25 38.13 6.97
C ASP A 170 28.49 39.65 6.99
N TYR A 171 29.49 40.04 7.79
CA TYR A 171 29.98 41.41 7.90
C TYR A 171 31.36 41.50 7.26
N GLU A 172 31.43 41.51 5.92
CA GLU A 172 32.65 41.88 5.21
C GLU A 172 32.73 43.39 5.03
N GLY A 173 33.83 43.98 5.53
CA GLY A 173 33.97 45.38 5.94
C GLY A 173 34.15 46.42 4.83
N ASP A 174 33.46 46.27 3.69
CA ASP A 174 33.33 47.31 2.68
C ASP A 174 31.90 47.87 2.66
N PHE A 175 31.75 49.20 2.61
CA PHE A 175 30.45 49.88 2.61
C PHE A 175 29.61 49.56 1.34
N ALA A 176 30.20 48.88 0.36
CA ALA A 176 29.58 48.47 -0.90
C ALA A 176 28.90 47.09 -0.84
N THR A 177 29.30 46.19 0.06
CA THR A 177 28.74 44.84 0.17
C THR A 177 27.48 44.82 1.03
N ARG A 178 26.40 44.20 0.54
CA ARG A 178 25.10 44.15 1.22
C ARG A 178 25.15 43.14 2.37
N ARG A 179 25.05 43.60 3.62
CA ARG A 179 24.88 42.73 4.81
C ARG A 179 23.64 41.84 4.66
N ALA A 180 23.83 40.54 4.82
CA ALA A 180 22.76 39.54 4.89
C ALA A 180 23.00 38.63 6.10
N LEU A 181 21.94 38.40 6.86
CA LEU A 181 21.93 37.45 7.97
C LEU A 181 21.49 36.10 7.42
N ILE A 182 22.26 35.06 7.72
CA ILE A 182 22.01 33.70 7.24
C ILE A 182 21.76 32.80 8.45
N TYR A 183 20.58 32.19 8.48
CA TYR A 183 20.29 31.09 9.39
C TYR A 183 20.26 29.78 8.60
N THR A 184 21.01 28.79 9.07
CA THR A 184 21.09 27.46 8.45
C THR A 184 20.59 26.44 9.47
N LEU A 185 19.50 25.76 9.12
CA LEU A 185 18.89 24.73 9.95
C LEU A 185 19.10 23.37 9.27
N SER A 186 19.72 22.44 9.99
CA SER A 186 19.97 21.07 9.52
C SER A 186 18.89 20.13 10.05
N PHE A 187 18.29 19.36 9.14
CA PHE A 187 17.25 18.38 9.47
C PHE A 187 17.60 16.98 8.96
N THR A 188 17.12 15.96 9.66
CA THR A 188 17.18 14.57 9.22
C THR A 188 15.77 14.01 9.08
N ALA A 189 15.37 13.71 7.86
CA ALA A 189 14.11 13.03 7.55
C ALA A 189 14.32 11.51 7.47
N LYS A 190 13.63 10.78 8.34
CA LYS A 190 13.69 9.32 8.43
C LYS A 190 12.68 8.68 7.49
N THR A 191 13.12 8.30 6.29
CA THR A 191 12.25 7.68 5.26
C THR A 191 12.55 6.18 5.09
N TYR A 192 11.77 5.55 4.22
CA TYR A 192 11.90 4.15 3.83
C TYR A 192 11.86 4.02 2.32
N LEU A 193 12.82 3.30 1.74
CA LEU A 193 12.85 3.00 0.31
C LEU A 193 12.34 1.58 0.06
N PHE A 194 11.51 1.44 -0.96
CA PHE A 194 11.00 0.14 -1.40
C PHE A 194 11.77 -0.35 -2.62
N GLY A 195 11.97 -1.66 -2.69
CA GLY A 195 12.46 -2.33 -3.89
C GLY A 195 11.39 -2.40 -4.99
N PRO A 196 11.67 -3.13 -6.08
CA PRO A 196 10.66 -3.40 -7.10
C PRO A 196 9.49 -4.15 -6.45
N VAL A 197 8.28 -3.71 -6.75
CA VAL A 197 7.04 -4.43 -6.42
C VAL A 197 6.81 -5.40 -7.57
N ALA A 198 6.61 -6.68 -7.28
CA ALA A 198 6.24 -7.63 -8.32
C ALA A 198 4.84 -7.26 -8.85
N ASP A 199 4.76 -6.96 -10.14
CA ASP A 199 3.48 -6.74 -10.83
C ASP A 199 2.69 -8.03 -11.01
N THR A 200 3.39 -9.18 -10.97
CA THR A 200 2.76 -10.50 -11.09
C THR A 200 2.46 -11.10 -9.70
N PRO A 201 1.26 -11.69 -9.50
CA PRO A 201 0.93 -12.47 -8.31
C PRO A 201 1.67 -13.84 -8.26
N GLU A 202 2.83 -13.93 -8.90
CA GLU A 202 3.64 -15.14 -8.97
C GLU A 202 4.22 -15.45 -7.60
N GLY A 203 3.81 -16.60 -7.04
CA GLY A 203 4.13 -17.03 -5.68
C GLY A 203 2.91 -17.33 -4.81
N LEU A 204 1.70 -17.02 -5.30
CA LEU A 204 0.47 -17.55 -4.71
C LEU A 204 0.25 -19.00 -5.15
N ILE A 205 0.21 -19.92 -4.18
CA ILE A 205 -0.13 -21.31 -4.44
C ILE A 205 -1.65 -21.37 -4.62
N LYS A 206 -2.11 -21.61 -5.85
CA LYS A 206 -3.54 -21.76 -6.20
C LYS A 206 -3.99 -23.20 -6.40
N LYS A 207 -3.04 -24.13 -6.56
CA LYS A 207 -3.29 -25.55 -6.82
C LYS A 207 -2.19 -26.38 -6.18
N VAL A 208 -2.59 -27.45 -5.49
CA VAL A 208 -1.67 -28.48 -5.02
C VAL A 208 -2.00 -29.78 -5.75
N GLN A 209 -0.98 -30.48 -6.22
CA GLN A 209 -1.10 -31.78 -6.87
C GLN A 209 -0.12 -32.76 -6.19
N LEU A 210 -0.64 -33.92 -5.80
CA LEU A 210 0.13 -35.02 -5.25
C LEU A 210 -0.09 -36.26 -6.12
N ASP A 211 0.99 -36.77 -6.69
CA ASP A 211 0.98 -37.99 -7.50
C ASP A 211 1.64 -39.13 -6.72
N TYR A 212 0.90 -40.22 -6.51
CA TYR A 212 1.39 -41.47 -5.96
C TYR A 212 1.85 -42.40 -7.09
N HIS A 213 2.96 -43.06 -6.81
CA HIS A 213 3.59 -44.06 -7.66
C HIS A 213 3.68 -45.36 -6.86
N THR A 214 3.35 -46.51 -7.46
CA THR A 214 3.46 -47.82 -6.79
C THR A 214 4.85 -48.44 -6.89
N ASN A 215 5.71 -47.92 -7.78
CA ASN A 215 7.08 -48.39 -7.96
C ASN A 215 8.09 -47.30 -7.54
N MET A 216 9.23 -47.73 -6.98
CA MET A 216 10.35 -46.87 -6.57
C MET A 216 11.38 -46.64 -7.68
N ASP A 217 11.15 -47.16 -8.89
CA ASP A 217 11.95 -46.86 -10.07
C ASP A 217 11.93 -45.35 -10.35
N ARG A 218 13.10 -44.71 -10.25
CA ARG A 218 13.23 -43.26 -10.37
C ARG A 218 13.25 -42.78 -11.82
N GLU A 219 13.48 -43.66 -12.80
CA GLU A 219 13.51 -43.31 -14.22
C GLU A 219 12.13 -43.51 -14.89
N ASN A 220 11.37 -44.54 -14.50
CA ASN A 220 10.05 -44.86 -15.07
C ASN A 220 8.88 -44.57 -14.12
N LYS A 221 8.81 -43.34 -13.60
CA LYS A 221 7.78 -42.92 -12.63
C LYS A 221 6.41 -42.69 -13.28
N ARG A 222 5.64 -43.76 -13.45
CA ARG A 222 4.26 -43.69 -13.95
C ARG A 222 3.33 -43.15 -12.87
N ARG A 223 2.53 -42.14 -13.20
CA ARG A 223 1.47 -41.68 -12.29
C ARG A 223 0.38 -42.76 -12.22
N GLU A 224 -0.10 -43.06 -11.03
CA GLU A 224 -1.20 -44.04 -10.89
C GLU A 224 -2.37 -43.46 -10.11
N LEU A 225 -2.09 -42.65 -9.09
CA LEU A 225 -3.12 -41.98 -8.32
C LEU A 225 -2.74 -40.51 -8.11
N ARG A 226 -3.59 -39.60 -8.57
CA ARG A 226 -3.40 -38.16 -8.44
C ARG A 226 -4.46 -37.56 -7.54
N TYR A 227 -4.02 -36.79 -6.56
CA TYR A 227 -4.88 -35.91 -5.78
C TYR A 227 -4.62 -34.46 -6.20
N VAL A 228 -5.67 -33.77 -6.62
CA VAL A 228 -5.63 -32.34 -6.91
C VAL A 228 -6.56 -31.61 -5.97
N VAL A 229 -6.01 -30.55 -5.36
CA VAL A 229 -6.74 -29.66 -4.48
C VAL A 229 -6.71 -28.23 -5.04
N THR A 230 -7.89 -27.66 -5.21
CA THR A 230 -8.11 -26.25 -5.56
C THR A 230 -8.97 -25.60 -4.47
N PRO A 231 -8.83 -24.27 -4.26
CA PRO A 231 -9.75 -23.54 -3.40
C PRO A 231 -11.17 -23.67 -3.95
N LYS A 232 -12.14 -23.71 -3.04
CA LYS A 232 -13.56 -23.88 -3.33
C LYS A 232 -14.38 -22.87 -2.55
N ALA A 233 -15.31 -22.19 -3.19
CA ALA A 233 -16.13 -21.16 -2.58
C ALA A 233 -17.03 -21.77 -1.51
N VAL A 234 -17.18 -21.05 -0.39
CA VAL A 234 -18.11 -21.37 0.72
C VAL A 234 -19.28 -20.38 0.77
N LYS A 235 -19.10 -19.21 0.16
CA LYS A 235 -20.14 -18.20 -0.06
C LYS A 235 -20.32 -17.96 -1.57
N ASP A 236 -21.46 -17.40 -1.93
CA ASP A 236 -21.75 -16.94 -3.29
C ASP A 236 -21.02 -15.61 -3.55
N TYR A 237 -20.32 -15.53 -4.68
CA TYR A 237 -19.56 -14.35 -5.09
C TYR A 237 -20.13 -13.69 -6.36
N ASP A 238 -20.89 -14.41 -7.18
CA ASP A 238 -21.41 -13.88 -8.44
C ASP A 238 -22.82 -13.29 -8.31
N GLY A 239 -23.51 -13.57 -7.20
CA GLY A 239 -24.78 -12.95 -6.84
C GLY A 239 -25.92 -13.37 -7.77
N ASP A 240 -25.84 -14.57 -8.35
CA ASP A 240 -26.79 -15.10 -9.33
C ASP A 240 -28.24 -15.26 -8.80
N ASN A 241 -28.42 -15.33 -7.49
CA ASN A 241 -29.70 -15.54 -6.80
C ASN A 241 -30.51 -16.70 -7.39
N THR A 242 -29.89 -17.89 -7.44
CA THR A 242 -30.44 -19.06 -8.14
C THR A 242 -31.89 -19.40 -7.76
N ALA A 243 -32.25 -19.31 -6.47
CA ALA A 243 -33.62 -19.53 -5.97
C ALA A 243 -33.85 -18.85 -4.61
N VAL A 244 -35.06 -18.97 -4.09
CA VAL A 244 -35.52 -18.39 -2.82
C VAL A 244 -36.34 -19.40 -2.02
N LEU A 245 -36.16 -19.42 -0.70
CA LEU A 245 -36.96 -20.24 0.22
C LEU A 245 -38.40 -19.75 0.29
N THR A 246 -39.35 -20.69 0.24
CA THR A 246 -40.79 -20.39 0.32
C THR A 246 -41.37 -20.55 1.73
N PHE A 247 -40.62 -21.16 2.65
CA PHE A 247 -40.94 -21.25 4.07
C PHE A 247 -39.67 -21.22 4.91
N ASN A 248 -39.80 -20.92 6.20
CA ASN A 248 -38.72 -21.10 7.16
C ASN A 248 -38.30 -22.58 7.21
N ILE A 249 -37.01 -22.82 7.38
CA ILE A 249 -36.43 -24.17 7.53
C ILE A 249 -35.73 -24.30 8.88
N SER A 250 -36.09 -25.32 9.65
CA SER A 250 -35.44 -25.59 10.94
C SER A 250 -34.06 -26.23 10.76
N ALA A 251 -33.15 -26.13 11.74
CA ALA A 251 -31.78 -26.69 11.69
C ALA A 251 -31.69 -28.22 11.42
N THR A 252 -32.79 -28.95 11.61
CA THR A 252 -32.86 -30.42 11.41
C THR A 252 -33.54 -30.83 10.11
N GLU A 253 -34.23 -29.92 9.45
CA GLU A 253 -35.01 -30.21 8.25
C GLU A 253 -34.10 -30.40 7.04
N VAL A 254 -34.26 -31.54 6.36
CA VAL A 254 -33.42 -31.96 5.22
C VAL A 254 -34.17 -31.88 3.88
N ARG A 255 -35.46 -31.57 3.92
CA ARG A 255 -36.32 -31.38 2.76
C ARG A 255 -37.02 -30.04 2.91
N PHE A 256 -36.92 -29.18 1.91
CA PHE A 256 -37.56 -27.87 1.94
C PHE A 256 -38.00 -27.44 0.55
N THR A 257 -38.88 -26.44 0.50
CA THR A 257 -39.46 -25.95 -0.75
C THR A 257 -38.87 -24.59 -1.15
N VAL A 258 -38.52 -24.47 -2.43
CA VAL A 258 -38.03 -23.28 -3.10
C VAL A 258 -38.99 -22.87 -4.21
N ASN A 259 -38.85 -21.64 -4.69
CA ASN A 259 -39.66 -21.10 -5.78
C ASN A 259 -39.45 -21.80 -7.14
N ASP A 260 -38.22 -22.23 -7.43
CA ASP A 260 -37.86 -22.98 -8.65
C ASP A 260 -36.62 -23.84 -8.39
N THR A 261 -36.58 -25.02 -9.01
CA THR A 261 -35.47 -25.97 -8.93
C THR A 261 -34.79 -26.23 -10.28
N THR A 262 -35.17 -25.51 -11.34
CA THR A 262 -34.71 -25.73 -12.72
C THR A 262 -33.18 -25.61 -12.84
N ASN A 263 -32.57 -24.67 -12.12
CA ASN A 263 -31.13 -24.40 -12.18
C ASN A 263 -30.27 -25.28 -11.24
N PHE A 264 -30.90 -26.20 -10.51
CA PHE A 264 -30.22 -27.14 -9.62
C PHE A 264 -30.16 -28.56 -10.20
N ALA A 265 -29.04 -29.22 -9.96
CA ALA A 265 -28.80 -30.63 -10.24
C ALA A 265 -28.44 -31.39 -8.96
N VAL A 266 -28.65 -32.71 -8.98
CA VAL A 266 -28.23 -33.58 -7.88
C VAL A 266 -26.71 -33.55 -7.74
N GLY A 267 -26.23 -33.35 -6.52
CA GLY A 267 -24.81 -33.22 -6.20
C GLY A 267 -24.32 -31.77 -6.13
N ASP A 268 -25.11 -30.80 -6.60
CA ASP A 268 -24.77 -29.37 -6.51
C ASP A 268 -24.62 -28.93 -5.05
N ARG A 269 -23.70 -27.98 -4.84
CA ARG A 269 -23.55 -27.27 -3.58
C ARG A 269 -24.38 -26.01 -3.64
N ILE A 270 -25.14 -25.77 -2.58
CA ILE A 270 -25.91 -24.55 -2.41
C ILE A 270 -25.49 -23.89 -1.11
N VAL A 271 -25.61 -22.57 -1.05
CA VAL A 271 -25.42 -21.78 0.16
C VAL A 271 -26.70 -21.04 0.50
N ILE A 272 -27.04 -21.04 1.77
CA ILE A 272 -28.09 -20.20 2.35
C ILE A 272 -27.47 -19.49 3.54
N ASP A 273 -27.47 -18.16 3.51
CA ASP A 273 -26.77 -17.29 4.48
C ASP A 273 -25.28 -17.64 4.62
N SER A 274 -24.92 -18.51 5.58
CA SER A 274 -23.55 -18.99 5.82
C SER A 274 -23.45 -20.52 5.87
N GLU A 275 -24.54 -21.24 5.60
CA GLU A 275 -24.55 -22.69 5.56
C GLU A 275 -24.43 -23.21 4.14
N VAL A 276 -23.48 -24.12 3.92
CA VAL A 276 -23.35 -24.86 2.68
C VAL A 276 -24.06 -26.20 2.82
N MET A 277 -24.93 -26.51 1.87
CA MET A 277 -25.66 -27.76 1.77
C MET A 277 -25.38 -28.43 0.42
N GLN A 278 -25.55 -29.75 0.36
CA GLN A 278 -25.40 -30.52 -0.89
C GLN A 278 -26.72 -31.15 -1.30
N ILE A 279 -27.16 -30.94 -2.54
CA ILE A 279 -28.41 -31.52 -3.06
C ILE A 279 -28.25 -33.04 -3.21
N LYS A 280 -29.14 -33.79 -2.58
CA LYS A 280 -29.21 -35.26 -2.65
C LYS A 280 -30.26 -35.73 -3.63
N GLU A 281 -31.43 -35.10 -3.62
CA GLU A 281 -32.52 -35.45 -4.51
C GLU A 281 -33.31 -34.21 -4.89
N LYS A 282 -33.91 -34.26 -6.07
CA LYS A 282 -34.82 -33.26 -6.61
C LYS A 282 -36.15 -33.96 -6.92
N PRO A 283 -37.05 -34.14 -5.92
CA PRO A 283 -38.27 -34.91 -6.10
C PRO A 283 -39.25 -34.28 -7.11
N ASP A 284 -39.29 -32.95 -7.20
CA ASP A 284 -40.21 -32.21 -8.06
C ASP A 284 -39.62 -30.83 -8.45
N ALA A 285 -40.46 -29.95 -9.01
CA ALA A 285 -40.06 -28.64 -9.51
C ALA A 285 -39.85 -27.57 -8.42
N THR A 286 -40.28 -27.81 -7.17
CA THR A 286 -40.20 -26.82 -6.08
C THR A 286 -39.57 -27.38 -4.81
N THR A 287 -39.20 -28.66 -4.76
CA THR A 287 -38.71 -29.32 -3.55
C THR A 287 -37.27 -29.80 -3.74
N LEU A 288 -36.43 -29.53 -2.74
CA LEU A 288 -35.06 -30.04 -2.67
C LEU A 288 -34.90 -30.91 -1.43
N VAL A 289 -34.16 -32.01 -1.58
CA VAL A 289 -33.68 -32.82 -0.46
C VAL A 289 -32.17 -32.68 -0.41
N VAL A 290 -31.64 -32.27 0.74
CA VAL A 290 -30.23 -31.89 0.87
C VAL A 290 -29.54 -32.59 2.05
N LYS A 291 -28.23 -32.68 1.96
CA LYS A 291 -27.34 -32.94 3.09
C LYS A 291 -26.87 -31.61 3.67
N ARG A 292 -27.26 -31.36 4.91
CA ARG A 292 -26.97 -30.12 5.65
C ARG A 292 -25.62 -30.13 6.37
N GLY A 293 -25.10 -28.94 6.67
CA GLY A 293 -23.77 -28.77 7.29
C GLY A 293 -22.64 -29.37 6.45
N PHE A 294 -22.72 -29.21 5.13
CA PHE A 294 -21.68 -29.66 4.22
C PHE A 294 -20.43 -28.77 4.36
N ASP A 295 -19.25 -29.30 4.06
CA ASP A 295 -17.96 -28.61 4.26
C ASP A 295 -17.72 -28.06 5.68
N ARG A 296 -18.28 -28.72 6.70
CA ARG A 296 -18.19 -28.35 8.13
C ARG A 296 -18.87 -27.02 8.49
N THR A 297 -19.81 -26.56 7.67
CA THR A 297 -20.67 -25.42 8.02
C THR A 297 -21.65 -25.77 9.15
N LEU A 298 -22.03 -24.76 9.94
CA LEU A 298 -22.96 -24.92 11.05
C LEU A 298 -24.39 -25.01 10.54
N LYS A 299 -25.20 -25.89 11.12
CA LYS A 299 -26.62 -26.02 10.78
C LYS A 299 -27.43 -24.97 11.52
N VAL A 300 -28.12 -24.10 10.79
CA VAL A 300 -28.88 -22.97 11.37
C VAL A 300 -30.34 -22.98 10.89
N GLU A 301 -31.22 -22.27 11.56
CA GLU A 301 -32.54 -21.95 11.01
C GLU A 301 -32.40 -20.90 9.91
N HIS A 302 -33.09 -21.08 8.79
CA HIS A 302 -33.15 -20.06 7.73
C HIS A 302 -34.59 -19.59 7.55
N LEU A 303 -34.76 -18.31 7.31
CA LEU A 303 -36.07 -17.68 7.20
C LEU A 303 -36.62 -17.80 5.78
N GLU A 304 -37.95 -17.66 5.67
CA GLU A 304 -38.63 -17.48 4.39
C GLU A 304 -37.99 -16.31 3.62
N GLN A 305 -37.99 -16.41 2.30
CA GLN A 305 -37.38 -15.43 1.40
C GLN A 305 -35.84 -15.36 1.47
N ALA A 306 -35.17 -16.23 2.25
CA ALA A 306 -33.72 -16.36 2.19
C ALA A 306 -33.30 -16.88 0.81
N ARG A 307 -32.18 -16.34 0.33
CA ARG A 307 -31.61 -16.67 -0.98
C ARG A 307 -30.92 -18.02 -0.92
N VAL A 308 -31.16 -18.83 -1.95
CA VAL A 308 -30.53 -20.14 -2.15
C VAL A 308 -29.67 -20.03 -3.39
N ASN A 309 -28.36 -19.89 -3.19
CA ASN A 309 -27.42 -19.65 -4.27
C ASN A 309 -26.62 -20.92 -4.56
N LYS A 310 -26.38 -21.21 -5.83
CA LYS A 310 -25.60 -22.35 -6.26
C LYS A 310 -24.13 -21.98 -6.27
N LEU A 311 -23.30 -22.77 -5.58
CA LEU A 311 -21.85 -22.59 -5.60
C LEU A 311 -21.23 -23.32 -6.80
N THR A 312 -20.63 -22.56 -7.70
CA THR A 312 -20.07 -23.02 -8.97
C THR A 312 -18.56 -22.74 -9.10
N THR A 313 -17.97 -23.19 -10.21
CA THR A 313 -16.59 -22.82 -10.57
C THR A 313 -16.45 -21.31 -10.83
N ALA A 314 -17.53 -20.59 -11.17
CA ALA A 314 -17.48 -19.14 -11.31
C ALA A 314 -17.20 -18.49 -9.94
N ASP A 315 -17.88 -18.94 -8.89
CA ASP A 315 -17.62 -18.54 -7.50
C ASP A 315 -16.20 -18.91 -7.06
N ASP A 316 -15.75 -20.12 -7.39
CA ASP A 316 -14.39 -20.57 -7.04
C ASP A 316 -13.29 -19.63 -7.59
N ASN A 317 -13.53 -19.02 -8.76
CA ASN A 317 -12.60 -18.07 -9.38
C ASN A 317 -12.69 -16.66 -8.80
N LEU A 318 -13.79 -16.33 -8.14
CA LEU A 318 -14.07 -15.02 -7.54
C LEU A 318 -13.80 -14.98 -6.03
N ILE A 319 -13.24 -16.07 -5.46
CA ILE A 319 -12.83 -16.10 -4.05
C ILE A 319 -11.87 -14.93 -3.76
N ASP A 320 -12.33 -14.04 -2.90
CA ASP A 320 -11.58 -12.88 -2.48
C ASP A 320 -10.38 -13.28 -1.63
N ILE A 321 -9.35 -12.45 -1.71
CA ILE A 321 -8.15 -12.59 -0.89
C ILE A 321 -8.50 -12.46 0.60
N GLY A 322 -8.05 -13.44 1.38
CA GLY A 322 -8.21 -13.42 2.84
C GLY A 322 -9.58 -13.90 3.30
N ASP A 323 -10.44 -14.33 2.38
CA ASP A 323 -11.71 -14.95 2.70
C ASP A 323 -11.55 -16.43 3.07
N ASP A 324 -12.55 -16.95 3.76
CA ASP A 324 -12.66 -18.37 4.06
C ASP A 324 -13.04 -19.15 2.80
N PHE A 325 -12.28 -20.21 2.53
CA PHE A 325 -12.53 -21.11 1.41
C PHE A 325 -12.44 -22.58 1.86
N GLY A 326 -13.19 -23.43 1.18
CA GLY A 326 -13.08 -24.87 1.28
C GLY A 326 -12.02 -25.42 0.33
N PHE A 327 -11.78 -26.72 0.40
CA PHE A 327 -10.88 -27.42 -0.51
C PHE A 327 -11.67 -28.41 -1.36
N SER A 328 -11.48 -28.35 -2.67
CA SER A 328 -11.89 -29.45 -3.54
C SER A 328 -10.89 -30.60 -3.36
N GLU A 329 -11.37 -31.83 -3.34
CA GLU A 329 -10.52 -33.00 -3.48
C GLU A 329 -10.97 -33.75 -4.73
N THR A 330 -10.08 -33.85 -5.71
CA THR A 330 -10.30 -34.67 -6.90
C THR A 330 -9.23 -35.74 -6.95
N SER A 331 -9.66 -37.00 -6.95
CA SER A 331 -8.79 -38.15 -7.13
C SER A 331 -8.95 -38.70 -8.55
N SER A 332 -7.85 -38.92 -9.25
CA SER A 332 -7.86 -39.58 -10.57
C SER A 332 -6.94 -40.79 -10.55
N ILE A 333 -7.43 -41.91 -11.08
CA ILE A 333 -6.66 -43.14 -11.24
C ILE A 333 -6.26 -43.24 -12.71
N PHE A 334 -4.95 -43.41 -12.95
CA PHE A 334 -4.39 -43.47 -14.30
C PHE A 334 -3.87 -44.88 -14.60
N THR A 335 -4.19 -45.37 -15.80
CA THR A 335 -3.70 -46.65 -16.33
C THR A 335 -2.92 -46.46 -17.64
N ASP A 336 -2.71 -45.21 -18.06
CA ASP A 336 -2.18 -44.80 -19.35
C ASP A 336 -0.64 -44.82 -19.42
N SER A 337 0.04 -45.20 -18.33
CA SER A 337 1.50 -45.25 -18.19
C SER A 337 2.22 -43.91 -18.45
N LEU A 338 1.49 -42.80 -18.52
CA LEU A 338 2.06 -41.47 -18.74
C LEU A 338 2.74 -40.95 -17.47
N GLN A 339 3.68 -40.02 -17.65
CA GLN A 339 4.38 -39.36 -16.55
C GLN A 339 3.97 -37.88 -16.47
N PHE A 340 3.88 -37.34 -15.26
CA PHE A 340 3.66 -35.91 -15.10
C PHE A 340 4.96 -35.15 -15.32
N ASN A 341 4.97 -34.20 -16.26
CA ASN A 341 6.10 -33.30 -16.47
C ASN A 341 5.87 -31.99 -15.67
N PRO A 342 6.66 -31.71 -14.61
CA PRO A 342 6.47 -30.50 -13.80
C PRO A 342 6.77 -29.19 -14.55
N ALA A 343 7.62 -29.24 -15.59
CA ALA A 343 8.02 -28.06 -16.35
C ALA A 343 6.91 -27.61 -17.32
N THR A 344 6.27 -28.55 -18.03
CA THR A 344 5.18 -28.25 -18.96
C THR A 344 3.80 -28.32 -18.31
N ARG A 345 3.71 -28.91 -17.10
CA ARG A 345 2.46 -29.19 -16.37
C ARG A 345 1.49 -30.09 -17.17
N THR A 346 2.04 -30.91 -18.06
CA THR A 346 1.28 -31.86 -18.89
C THR A 346 1.73 -33.28 -18.59
N ASP A 347 0.86 -34.22 -18.90
CA ASP A 347 1.19 -35.64 -18.84
C ASP A 347 1.70 -36.09 -20.21
N SER A 348 2.85 -36.76 -20.22
CA SER A 348 3.58 -37.16 -21.43
C SER A 348 4.23 -38.52 -21.31
#